data_AF-E4NFB5-F1
#
_entry.id   AF-E4NFB5-F1
#
_cell.length_a   1.000
_cell.length_b   1.000
_cell.length_c   1.000
_cell.angle_alpha   90.00
_cell.angle_beta   90.00
_cell.angle_gamma   90.00
#
_symmetry.space_group_name_H-M   'P 1'
#
loop_
_entity.id
_entity.type
_entity.pdbx_description
1 polymer ?
#
loop_
_entity_poly.entity_id
_entity_poly.type
_entity_poly.pdbx_seq_one_letter_code
_entity_poly.pdbx_strand_id
1 'polypeptide(L)'
;MDGFGGSGSDYLEHERRQEEEGSSEMAVMAVESDQQWSYLLDTWRELDAPEGWRTEIEGGRIQLVPPPNMDHNVIAVLISRALTRRLPDDLGVFQTAGVQIARMEKLYIPDLLVAGMTGLPKEGPLDAAEALLAVEITSRSTARLDRTKKLWGYAHAPVPLYLLVDRFDEPGPTVTLYSEPSDGAYGQSVRVPFGKPVELPAPFDCVLETADFPLP
;
A
#
# COMPACT_ATOMS: atom_id res chain seq x y z
N MET A 1 29.77 -58.72 -27.96
CA MET A 1 30.38 -57.44 -28.39
C MET A 1 29.23 -56.63 -28.95
N ASP A 2 28.69 -55.59 -28.33
CA ASP A 2 29.22 -54.73 -27.27
C ASP A 2 28.06 -54.13 -26.45
N GLY A 3 28.25 -54.01 -25.14
CA GLY A 3 27.34 -53.30 -24.23
C GLY A 3 27.75 -51.85 -24.11
N PHE A 4 26.83 -50.92 -24.36
CA PHE A 4 27.01 -49.50 -24.08
C PHE A 4 26.32 -49.16 -22.74
N GLY A 5 27.15 -48.89 -21.73
CA GLY A 5 26.72 -48.28 -20.49
C GLY A 5 26.49 -46.78 -20.70
N GLY A 6 25.23 -46.35 -20.62
CA GLY A 6 24.87 -44.96 -20.39
C GLY A 6 24.88 -44.70 -18.88
N SER A 7 25.86 -43.94 -18.43
CA SER A 7 26.10 -43.57 -17.04
C SER A 7 24.90 -42.81 -16.45
N GLY A 8 24.32 -43.30 -15.35
CA GLY A 8 23.34 -42.56 -14.54
C GLY A 8 23.88 -41.27 -13.90
N SER A 9 25.17 -40.97 -14.09
CA SER A 9 25.83 -39.74 -13.63
C SER A 9 25.41 -38.52 -14.46
N ASP A 10 25.19 -38.69 -15.77
CA ASP A 10 24.91 -37.56 -16.69
C ASP A 10 23.52 -36.94 -16.44
N TYR A 11 22.54 -37.73 -15.97
CA TYR A 11 21.22 -37.23 -15.62
C TYR A 11 21.21 -36.43 -14.31
N LEU A 12 21.92 -36.92 -13.29
CA LEU A 12 22.02 -36.25 -11.99
C LEU A 12 22.85 -34.96 -12.06
N GLU A 13 23.85 -34.89 -12.95
CA GLU A 13 24.59 -33.65 -13.22
C GLU A 13 23.75 -32.62 -13.96
N HIS A 14 22.85 -33.05 -14.86
CA HIS A 14 21.96 -32.14 -15.58
C HIS A 14 20.90 -31.50 -14.66
N GLU A 15 20.31 -32.26 -13.73
CA GLU A 15 19.37 -31.73 -12.73
C GLU A 15 20.07 -30.79 -11.75
N ARG A 16 21.24 -31.16 -11.20
CA ARG A 16 22.01 -30.26 -10.32
C ARG A 16 22.37 -28.96 -11.01
N ARG A 17 22.74 -29.01 -12.29
CA ARG A 17 23.12 -27.81 -13.04
C ARG A 17 21.92 -26.89 -13.30
N GLN A 18 20.74 -27.43 -13.55
CA GLN A 18 19.50 -26.64 -13.65
C GLN A 18 19.06 -26.06 -12.30
N GLU A 19 19.23 -26.81 -11.21
CA GLU A 19 18.99 -26.31 -9.84
C GLU A 19 20.00 -25.21 -9.45
N GLU A 20 21.28 -25.35 -9.80
CA GLU A 20 22.33 -24.35 -9.54
C GLU A 20 22.17 -23.09 -10.41
N GLU A 21 21.79 -23.24 -11.68
CA GLU A 21 21.49 -22.12 -12.59
C GLU A 21 20.24 -21.36 -12.14
N GLY A 22 19.16 -22.07 -11.80
CA GLY A 22 17.95 -21.45 -11.26
C GLY A 22 18.16 -20.80 -9.89
N SER A 23 19.00 -21.39 -9.03
CA SER A 23 19.39 -20.80 -7.75
C SER A 23 20.28 -19.57 -7.92
N SER A 24 21.19 -19.57 -8.91
CA SER A 24 22.03 -18.41 -9.21
C SER A 24 21.24 -17.27 -9.83
N GLU A 25 20.35 -17.55 -10.78
CA GLU A 25 19.51 -16.53 -11.41
C GLU A 25 18.57 -15.88 -10.39
N MET A 26 17.92 -16.67 -9.52
CA MET A 26 17.10 -16.15 -8.41
C MET A 26 17.92 -15.31 -7.43
N ALA A 27 19.14 -15.72 -7.10
CA ALA A 27 20.02 -14.97 -6.21
C ALA A 27 20.48 -13.65 -6.85
N VAL A 28 20.83 -13.65 -8.15
CA VAL A 28 21.22 -12.44 -8.88
C VAL A 28 20.02 -11.48 -8.99
N MET A 29 18.82 -11.97 -9.34
CA MET A 29 17.62 -11.14 -9.39
C MET A 29 17.27 -10.54 -8.02
N ALA A 30 17.40 -11.31 -6.93
CA ALA A 30 17.16 -10.82 -5.58
C ALA A 30 18.19 -9.76 -5.17
N VAL A 31 19.47 -9.94 -5.52
CA VAL A 31 20.52 -8.94 -5.25
C VAL A 31 20.29 -7.66 -6.08
N GLU A 32 19.89 -7.79 -7.35
CA GLU A 32 19.57 -6.65 -8.21
C GLU A 32 18.32 -5.89 -7.72
N SER A 33 17.27 -6.60 -7.29
CA SER A 33 16.08 -5.98 -6.69
C SER A 33 16.41 -5.26 -5.38
N ASP A 34 17.20 -5.90 -4.51
CA ASP A 34 17.59 -5.29 -3.23
C ASP A 34 18.45 -4.03 -3.44
N GLN A 35 19.34 -4.05 -4.44
CA GLN A 35 20.17 -2.90 -4.79
C GLN A 35 19.33 -1.77 -5.42
N GLN A 36 18.38 -2.12 -6.29
CA GLN A 36 17.45 -1.17 -6.90
C GLN A 36 16.56 -0.50 -5.85
N TRP A 37 15.96 -1.29 -4.95
CA TRP A 37 15.12 -0.78 -3.88
C TRP A 37 15.89 0.17 -2.95
N SER A 38 17.09 -0.24 -2.53
CA SER A 38 17.95 0.59 -1.68
C SER A 38 18.26 1.93 -2.35
N TYR A 39 18.62 1.91 -3.64
CA TYR A 39 18.86 3.12 -4.42
C TYR A 39 17.63 4.03 -4.51
N LEU A 40 16.44 3.47 -4.77
CA LEU A 40 15.20 4.23 -4.85
C LEU A 40 14.81 4.83 -3.49
N LEU A 41 15.00 4.09 -2.40
CA LEU A 41 14.68 4.55 -1.06
C LEU A 41 15.62 5.67 -0.61
N ASP A 42 16.93 5.53 -0.88
CA ASP A 42 17.90 6.60 -0.58
C ASP A 42 17.64 7.83 -1.43
N THR A 43 17.35 7.65 -2.73
CA THR A 43 16.94 8.76 -3.60
C THR A 43 15.67 9.43 -3.06
N TRP A 44 14.67 8.67 -2.61
CA TRP A 44 13.44 9.21 -2.04
C TRP A 44 13.70 10.02 -0.76
N ARG A 45 14.63 9.58 0.10
CA ARG A 45 15.01 10.28 1.34
C ARG A 45 15.71 11.61 1.07
N GLU A 46 16.55 11.66 0.04
CA GLU A 46 17.36 12.84 -0.29
C GLU A 46 16.67 13.82 -1.25
N LEU A 47 15.56 13.40 -1.88
CA LEU A 47 14.87 14.20 -2.88
C LEU A 47 14.18 15.43 -2.28
N ASP A 48 14.63 16.61 -2.69
CA ASP A 48 13.97 17.90 -2.38
C ASP A 48 12.78 18.13 -3.35
N ALA A 49 11.61 17.63 -2.96
CA ALA A 49 10.39 17.81 -3.73
C ALA A 49 9.80 19.22 -3.53
N PRO A 50 9.06 19.77 -4.52
CA PRO A 50 8.38 21.04 -4.34
C PRO A 50 7.45 21.03 -3.11
N GLU A 51 7.31 22.17 -2.44
CA GLU A 51 6.53 22.28 -1.21
C GLU A 51 5.11 21.70 -1.36
N GLY A 52 4.74 20.83 -0.42
CA GLY A 52 3.42 20.18 -0.38
C GLY A 52 3.24 19.00 -1.34
N TRP A 53 4.20 18.71 -2.22
CA TRP A 53 4.16 17.52 -3.06
C TRP A 53 4.61 16.30 -2.26
N ARG A 54 3.97 15.17 -2.54
CA ARG A 54 4.35 13.87 -1.98
C ARG A 54 5.21 13.13 -3.00
N THR A 55 6.21 12.42 -2.50
CA THR A 55 7.06 11.52 -3.28
C THR A 55 6.65 10.08 -2.97
N GLU A 56 6.26 9.32 -3.99
CA GLU A 56 5.91 7.90 -3.86
C GLU A 56 6.82 7.05 -4.75
N ILE A 57 7.05 5.78 -4.41
CA ILE A 57 7.76 4.81 -5.24
C ILE A 57 6.75 3.77 -5.72
N GLU A 58 6.63 3.62 -7.04
CA GLU A 58 5.77 2.60 -7.65
C GLU A 58 6.32 2.19 -9.01
N GLY A 59 6.43 0.87 -9.23
CA GLY A 59 6.92 0.32 -10.49
C GLY A 59 8.37 0.69 -10.78
N GLY A 60 9.23 0.67 -9.76
CA GLY A 60 10.66 0.99 -9.88
C GLY A 60 10.97 2.46 -10.17
N ARG A 61 10.03 3.38 -9.88
CA ARG A 61 10.17 4.81 -10.18
C ARG A 61 9.64 5.66 -9.03
N ILE A 62 10.30 6.79 -8.79
CA ILE A 62 9.78 7.85 -7.93
C ILE A 62 8.77 8.69 -8.73
N GLN A 63 7.61 8.94 -8.12
CA GLN A 63 6.51 9.72 -8.65
C GLN A 63 6.24 10.90 -7.73
N LEU A 64 6.01 12.07 -8.34
CA LEU A 64 5.59 13.27 -7.63
C LEU A 64 4.06 13.37 -7.69
N VAL A 65 3.43 13.38 -6.53
CA VAL A 65 1.99 13.53 -6.36
C VAL A 65 1.71 14.96 -5.90
N PRO A 66 0.89 15.73 -6.62
CA PRO A 66 0.60 17.12 -6.28
C PRO A 66 -0.18 17.22 -4.96
N PRO A 67 -0.09 18.36 -4.25
CA PRO A 67 -0.86 18.58 -3.04
C PRO A 67 -2.37 18.46 -3.30
N PRO A 68 -3.13 17.93 -2.34
CA PRO A 68 -4.58 17.84 -2.44
C PRO A 68 -5.25 19.23 -2.46
N ASN A 69 -6.44 19.30 -3.07
CA ASN A 69 -7.29 20.49 -3.00
C ASN A 69 -8.02 20.59 -1.64
N MET A 70 -8.69 21.72 -1.38
CA MET A 70 -9.34 21.92 -0.08
C MET A 70 -10.46 20.92 0.20
N ASP A 71 -11.25 20.54 -0.80
CA ASP A 71 -12.32 19.55 -0.63
C ASP A 71 -11.78 18.17 -0.21
N HIS A 72 -10.63 17.77 -0.77
CA HIS A 72 -9.92 16.57 -0.34
C HIS A 72 -9.51 16.68 1.13
N ASN A 73 -8.89 17.80 1.51
CA ASN A 73 -8.45 18.03 2.89
C ASN A 73 -9.62 18.06 3.88
N VAL A 74 -10.79 18.58 3.48
CA VAL A 74 -12.00 18.57 4.31
C VAL A 74 -12.43 17.13 4.60
N ILE A 75 -12.44 16.24 3.60
CA ILE A 75 -12.74 14.82 3.80
C ILE A 75 -11.73 14.18 4.76
N ALA A 76 -10.43 14.42 4.57
CA ALA A 76 -9.39 13.89 5.45
C ALA A 76 -9.59 14.35 6.91
N VAL A 77 -9.94 15.62 7.13
CA VAL A 77 -10.27 16.16 8.47
C VAL A 77 -11.49 15.47 9.07
N LEU A 78 -12.55 15.25 8.29
CA LEU A 78 -13.78 14.62 8.77
C LEU A 78 -13.53 13.15 9.18
N ILE A 79 -12.77 12.40 8.36
CA ILE A 79 -12.38 11.02 8.67
C ILE A 79 -11.49 10.97 9.90
N SER A 80 -10.43 11.80 9.94
CA SER A 80 -9.52 11.86 11.09
C SER A 80 -10.26 12.16 12.40
N ARG A 81 -11.22 13.10 12.39
CA ARG A 81 -12.09 13.38 13.55
C ARG A 81 -12.99 12.21 13.92
N ALA A 82 -13.55 11.49 12.95
CA ALA A 82 -14.37 10.33 13.21
C ALA A 82 -13.56 9.22 13.91
N LEU A 83 -12.37 8.94 13.40
CA LEU A 83 -11.45 7.93 13.94
C LEU A 83 -10.93 8.31 15.33
N THR A 84 -10.33 9.50 15.48
CA THR A 84 -9.65 9.91 16.73
C THR A 84 -10.60 9.97 17.93
N ARG A 85 -11.91 10.14 17.73
CA ARG A 85 -12.89 10.11 18.83
C ARG A 85 -13.13 8.73 19.44
N ARG A 86 -12.74 7.66 18.75
CA ARG A 86 -13.02 6.27 19.15
C ARG A 86 -11.77 5.41 19.27
N LEU A 87 -10.66 5.85 18.68
CA LEU A 87 -9.40 5.13 18.73
C LEU A 87 -8.88 5.00 20.19
N PRO A 88 -8.39 3.80 20.56
CA PRO A 88 -7.56 3.62 21.74
C PRO A 88 -6.36 4.57 21.80
N ASP A 89 -5.92 4.93 23.00
CA ASP A 89 -4.82 5.90 23.24
C ASP A 89 -3.46 5.44 22.69
N ASP A 90 -3.27 4.14 22.44
CA ASP A 90 -2.06 3.56 21.85
C ASP A 90 -2.07 3.57 20.31
N LEU A 91 -3.17 3.99 19.68
CA LEU A 91 -3.30 4.14 18.23
C LEU A 91 -3.35 5.61 17.82
N GLY A 92 -2.69 5.92 16.71
CA GLY A 92 -2.63 7.28 16.14
C GLY A 92 -3.16 7.34 14.72
N VAL A 93 -3.75 8.48 14.34
CA VAL A 93 -4.02 8.83 12.94
C VAL A 93 -2.89 9.71 12.42
N PHE A 94 -2.13 9.19 11.47
CA PHE A 94 -0.99 9.88 10.87
C PHE A 94 -1.36 10.41 9.49
N GLN A 95 -0.87 11.60 9.18
CA GLN A 95 -0.86 12.18 7.83
C GLN A 95 0.58 12.25 7.36
N THR A 96 0.81 12.25 6.05
CA THR A 96 2.14 12.41 5.44
C THR A 96 3.17 11.32 5.81
N ALA A 97 2.74 10.22 6.42
CA ALA A 97 3.60 9.11 6.78
C ALA A 97 3.92 8.27 5.53
N GLY A 98 5.20 8.14 5.20
CA GLY A 98 5.65 7.19 4.18
C GLY A 98 5.44 5.76 4.67
N VAL A 99 4.89 4.92 3.80
CA VAL A 99 4.60 3.52 4.09
C VAL A 99 5.20 2.67 2.99
N GLN A 100 6.10 1.75 3.35
CA GLN A 100 6.78 0.87 2.42
C GLN A 100 6.11 -0.50 2.34
N ILE A 101 6.18 -1.09 1.16
CA ILE A 101 5.90 -2.50 0.92
C ILE A 101 7.15 -3.06 0.24
N ALA A 102 8.19 -3.30 1.05
CA ALA A 102 9.55 -3.53 0.58
C ALA A 102 9.66 -4.68 -0.43
N ARG A 103 8.96 -5.80 -0.16
CA ARG A 103 8.92 -6.98 -1.06
C ARG A 103 8.36 -6.70 -2.47
N MET A 104 7.74 -5.54 -2.65
CA MET A 104 7.13 -5.10 -3.91
C MET A 104 7.79 -3.84 -4.45
N GLU A 105 8.84 -3.35 -3.78
CA GLU A 105 9.56 -2.11 -4.11
C GLU A 105 8.63 -0.89 -4.22
N LYS A 106 7.71 -0.77 -3.26
CA LYS A 106 6.71 0.29 -3.23
C LYS A 106 6.84 1.14 -1.98
N LEU A 107 6.57 2.43 -2.14
CA LEU A 107 6.41 3.38 -1.06
C LEU A 107 5.25 4.30 -1.40
N TYR A 108 4.23 4.32 -0.55
CA TYR A 108 3.08 5.22 -0.70
C TYR A 108 3.01 6.19 0.47
N ILE A 109 2.38 7.34 0.25
CA ILE A 109 2.06 8.31 1.29
C ILE A 109 0.52 8.44 1.32
N PRO A 110 -0.18 7.55 2.05
CA PRO A 110 -1.62 7.58 2.14
C PRO A 110 -2.12 8.88 2.77
N ASP A 111 -3.36 9.23 2.47
CA ASP A 111 -3.97 10.45 3.02
C ASP A 111 -4.14 10.37 4.53
N LEU A 112 -4.55 9.21 5.04
CA LEU A 112 -4.52 8.88 6.46
C LEU A 112 -4.00 7.46 6.65
N LEU A 113 -3.25 7.27 7.73
CA LEU A 113 -2.79 5.98 8.20
C LEU A 113 -3.15 5.82 9.67
N VAL A 114 -3.68 4.67 10.06
CA VAL A 114 -3.80 4.31 11.48
C VAL A 114 -2.82 3.20 11.81
N ALA A 115 -1.99 3.44 12.82
CA ALA A 115 -0.98 2.52 13.31
C ALA A 115 -0.77 2.73 14.81
N GLY A 116 -0.01 1.84 15.45
CA GLY A 116 0.42 2.01 16.84
C GLY A 116 1.31 3.25 17.02
N MET A 117 1.20 3.92 18.16
CA MET A 117 2.01 5.10 18.48
C MET A 117 3.40 4.78 19.03
N THR A 118 3.68 3.50 19.29
CA THR A 118 4.97 3.01 19.81
C THR A 118 5.70 2.20 18.76
N GLY A 119 7.04 2.24 18.78
CA GLY A 119 7.86 1.45 17.86
C GLY A 119 7.98 2.02 16.45
N LEU A 120 7.35 3.18 16.19
CA LEU A 120 7.43 3.87 14.91
C LEU A 120 8.89 4.23 14.55
N PRO A 121 9.28 4.12 13.27
CA PRO A 121 10.60 4.52 12.81
C PRO A 121 10.80 6.02 13.06
N LYS A 122 11.98 6.39 13.55
CA LYS A 122 12.37 7.81 13.68
C LYS A 122 12.66 8.45 12.33
N GLU A 123 13.14 7.65 11.39
CA GLU A 123 13.53 8.05 10.04
C GLU A 123 13.08 6.98 9.05
N GLY A 124 12.63 7.41 7.87
CA GLY A 124 12.17 6.53 6.81
C GLY A 124 10.72 6.05 6.96
N PRO A 125 10.27 5.18 6.03
CA PRO A 125 8.89 4.75 5.97
C PRO A 125 8.55 3.67 7.02
N LEU A 126 7.29 3.64 7.44
CA LEU A 126 6.69 2.55 8.21
C LEU A 126 6.52 1.31 7.33
N ASP A 127 6.69 0.11 7.86
CA ASP A 127 6.25 -1.09 7.16
C ASP A 127 4.71 -1.11 7.08
N ALA A 128 4.15 -1.31 5.89
CA ALA A 128 2.71 -1.39 5.70
C ALA A 128 2.04 -2.44 6.59
N ALA A 129 2.73 -3.54 6.94
CA ALA A 129 2.20 -4.57 7.82
C ALA A 129 1.94 -4.07 9.26
N GLU A 130 2.51 -2.94 9.67
CA GLU A 130 2.25 -2.32 10.98
C GLU A 130 1.02 -1.39 10.97
N ALA A 131 0.44 -1.12 9.79
CA ALA A 131 -0.77 -0.33 9.66
C ALA A 131 -2.03 -1.17 9.92
N LEU A 132 -3.02 -0.56 10.59
CA LEU A 132 -4.34 -1.13 10.81
C LEU A 132 -5.37 -0.64 9.79
N LEU A 133 -5.19 0.57 9.28
CA LEU A 133 -6.04 1.18 8.26
C LEU A 133 -5.21 2.12 7.38
N ALA A 134 -5.29 1.94 6.08
CA ALA A 134 -4.85 2.93 5.09
C ALA A 134 -6.08 3.58 4.44
N VAL A 135 -6.09 4.91 4.36
CA VAL A 135 -7.17 5.69 3.72
C VAL A 135 -6.61 6.45 2.53
N GLU A 136 -7.27 6.31 1.39
CA GLU A 136 -6.96 7.05 0.16
C GLU A 136 -8.20 7.82 -0.31
N ILE A 137 -8.03 9.10 -0.59
CA ILE A 137 -9.08 9.98 -1.09
C ILE A 137 -8.71 10.38 -2.52
N THR A 138 -9.46 9.87 -3.49
CA THR A 138 -9.04 9.97 -4.89
C THR A 138 -8.98 11.41 -5.38
N SER A 139 -7.93 11.73 -6.13
CA SER A 139 -7.86 12.91 -7.00
C SER A 139 -8.06 12.46 -8.45
N ARG A 140 -8.32 13.40 -9.39
CA ARG A 140 -8.44 13.04 -10.82
C ARG A 140 -7.20 12.32 -11.35
N SER A 141 -6.01 12.69 -10.86
CA SER A 141 -4.73 12.11 -11.28
C SER A 141 -4.41 10.78 -10.61
N THR A 142 -4.87 10.54 -9.38
CA THR A 142 -4.50 9.34 -8.60
C THR A 142 -5.58 8.25 -8.61
N ALA A 143 -6.83 8.56 -8.96
CA ALA A 143 -7.96 7.63 -8.84
C ALA A 143 -7.69 6.23 -9.42
N ARG A 144 -7.06 6.14 -10.60
CA ARG A 144 -6.71 4.83 -11.19
C ARG A 144 -5.70 4.06 -10.35
N LEU A 145 -4.69 4.73 -9.80
CA LEU A 145 -3.67 4.14 -8.95
C LEU A 145 -4.30 3.63 -7.65
N ASP A 146 -5.14 4.45 -7.02
CA ASP A 146 -5.81 4.16 -5.74
C ASP A 146 -6.77 2.96 -5.87
N ARG A 147 -7.49 2.87 -6.99
CA ARG A 147 -8.42 1.76 -7.32
C ARG A 147 -7.72 0.43 -7.63
N THR A 148 -6.45 0.46 -8.01
CA THR A 148 -5.78 -0.73 -8.57
C THR A 148 -4.47 -1.06 -7.86
N LYS A 149 -3.43 -0.23 -8.04
CA LYS A 149 -2.08 -0.52 -7.56
C LYS A 149 -1.96 -0.41 -6.05
N LYS A 150 -2.56 0.61 -5.43
CA LYS A 150 -2.55 0.77 -3.97
C LYS A 150 -3.42 -0.28 -3.29
N LEU A 151 -4.64 -0.51 -3.80
CA LEU A 151 -5.51 -1.60 -3.35
C LEU A 151 -4.79 -2.95 -3.35
N TRP A 152 -4.13 -3.29 -4.46
CA TRP A 152 -3.34 -4.52 -4.58
C TRP A 152 -2.12 -4.54 -3.66
N GLY A 153 -1.42 -3.41 -3.53
CA GLY A 153 -0.26 -3.26 -2.64
C GLY A 153 -0.62 -3.50 -1.17
N TYR A 154 -1.63 -2.80 -0.66
CA TYR A 154 -2.03 -2.92 0.74
C TYR A 154 -2.60 -4.29 1.08
N ALA A 155 -3.30 -4.95 0.14
CA ALA A 155 -3.72 -6.33 0.33
C ALA A 155 -2.53 -7.32 0.38
N HIS A 156 -1.44 -7.04 -0.33
CA HIS A 156 -0.21 -7.81 -0.24
C HIS A 156 0.57 -7.52 1.05
N ALA A 157 0.48 -6.30 1.58
CA ALA A 157 1.10 -5.92 2.84
C ALA A 157 0.24 -6.25 4.08
N PRO A 158 -0.57 -7.31 3.99
CA PRO A 158 -1.88 -7.49 4.62
C PRO A 158 -2.38 -6.36 5.55
N VAL A 159 -2.55 -5.13 5.05
CA VAL A 159 -3.16 -4.05 5.83
C VAL A 159 -4.61 -4.43 6.12
N PRO A 160 -5.05 -4.56 7.39
CA PRO A 160 -6.35 -5.14 7.73
C PRO A 160 -7.53 -4.45 7.05
N LEU A 161 -7.50 -3.12 7.02
CA LEU A 161 -8.53 -2.31 6.36
C LEU A 161 -7.91 -1.34 5.35
N TYR A 162 -8.56 -1.22 4.19
CA TYR A 162 -8.28 -0.17 3.23
C TYR A 162 -9.57 0.59 2.91
N LEU A 163 -9.59 1.88 3.18
CA LEU A 163 -10.74 2.75 2.93
C LEU A 163 -10.46 3.63 1.72
N LEU A 164 -11.14 3.34 0.62
CA LEU A 164 -11.09 4.14 -0.59
C LEU A 164 -12.27 5.12 -0.61
N VAL A 165 -11.98 6.41 -0.51
CA VAL A 165 -12.95 7.49 -0.70
C VAL A 165 -12.84 7.98 -2.13
N ASP A 166 -13.65 7.39 -3.01
CA ASP A 166 -13.58 7.64 -4.43
C ASP A 166 -14.52 8.76 -4.85
N ARG A 167 -13.98 9.97 -4.93
CA ARG A 167 -14.72 11.15 -5.37
C ARG A 167 -15.14 11.06 -6.84
N PHE A 168 -14.36 10.41 -7.67
CA PHE A 168 -14.52 10.41 -9.14
C PHE A 168 -15.02 9.07 -9.69
N ASP A 169 -15.71 8.30 -8.85
CA ASP A 169 -16.35 7.07 -9.29
C ASP A 169 -17.60 7.36 -10.15
N GLU A 170 -18.03 6.36 -10.93
CA GLU A 170 -19.22 6.43 -11.77
C GLU A 170 -20.29 5.46 -11.27
N PRO A 171 -21.57 5.88 -11.19
CA PRO A 171 -22.15 7.14 -11.67
C PRO A 171 -22.01 8.33 -10.71
N GLY A 172 -21.32 8.18 -9.58
CA GLY A 172 -21.09 9.24 -8.61
C GLY A 172 -20.13 8.80 -7.49
N PRO A 173 -19.77 9.69 -6.56
CA PRO A 173 -18.77 9.43 -5.55
C PRO A 173 -19.19 8.32 -4.57
N THR A 174 -18.23 7.48 -4.20
CA THR A 174 -18.44 6.33 -3.32
C THR A 174 -17.38 6.23 -2.24
N VAL A 175 -17.72 5.58 -1.12
CA VAL A 175 -16.77 5.11 -0.13
C VAL A 175 -16.78 3.59 -0.15
N THR A 176 -15.61 2.97 -0.26
CA THR A 176 -15.46 1.52 -0.22
C THR A 176 -14.49 1.14 0.89
N LEU A 177 -14.98 0.40 1.88
CA LEU A 177 -14.15 -0.25 2.88
C LEU A 177 -13.82 -1.67 2.41
N TYR A 178 -12.55 -1.98 2.28
CA TYR A 178 -12.03 -3.30 1.98
C TYR A 178 -11.46 -3.94 3.24
N SER A 179 -11.70 -5.24 3.41
CA SER A 179 -11.28 -6.01 4.58
C SER A 179 -10.92 -7.46 4.21
N GLU A 180 -10.34 -8.18 5.17
CA GLU A 180 -9.88 -9.57 5.00
C GLU A 180 -8.82 -9.70 3.88
N PRO A 181 -7.65 -9.04 4.00
CA PRO A 181 -6.59 -9.17 3.01
C PRO A 181 -6.06 -10.61 2.97
N SER A 182 -5.93 -11.15 1.76
CA SER A 182 -5.35 -12.47 1.48
C SER A 182 -4.67 -12.44 0.11
N ASP A 183 -3.40 -12.81 0.04
CA ASP A 183 -2.63 -13.02 -1.19
C ASP A 183 -2.74 -11.87 -2.24
N GLY A 184 -2.80 -10.61 -1.77
CA GLY A 184 -2.87 -9.46 -2.67
C GLY A 184 -4.28 -9.05 -3.12
N ALA A 185 -5.32 -9.61 -2.53
CA ALA A 185 -6.70 -9.16 -2.67
C ALA A 185 -7.37 -9.00 -1.31
N TYR A 186 -8.40 -8.16 -1.25
CA TYR A 186 -9.31 -8.10 -0.11
C TYR A 186 -10.49 -9.04 -0.35
N GLY A 187 -10.77 -9.92 0.61
CA GLY A 187 -11.85 -10.90 0.51
C GLY A 187 -13.24 -10.29 0.63
N GLN A 188 -13.35 -9.12 1.28
CA GLN A 188 -14.61 -8.41 1.46
C GLN A 188 -14.51 -6.95 1.08
N SER A 189 -15.64 -6.40 0.64
CA SER A 189 -15.79 -4.95 0.45
C SER A 189 -17.21 -4.50 0.76
N VAL A 190 -17.32 -3.36 1.44
CA VAL A 190 -18.57 -2.64 1.65
C VAL A 190 -18.47 -1.32 0.93
N ARG A 191 -19.27 -1.16 -0.13
CA ARG A 191 -19.33 0.04 -0.95
C ARG A 191 -20.64 0.76 -0.75
N VAL A 192 -20.59 2.07 -0.50
CA VAL A 192 -21.76 2.93 -0.40
C VAL A 192 -21.56 4.22 -1.20
N PRO A 193 -22.62 4.84 -1.74
CA PRO A 193 -22.53 6.20 -2.26
C PRO A 193 -22.27 7.21 -1.13
N PHE A 194 -21.68 8.36 -1.45
CA PHE A 194 -21.63 9.49 -0.51
C PHE A 194 -23.03 9.82 0.04
N GLY A 195 -23.09 10.22 1.30
CA GLY A 195 -24.34 10.40 2.03
C GLY A 195 -24.88 9.16 2.73
N LYS A 196 -24.20 8.01 2.61
CA LYS A 196 -24.50 6.80 3.38
C LYS A 196 -23.36 6.47 4.34
N PRO A 197 -23.67 6.04 5.58
CA PRO A 197 -22.65 5.69 6.54
C PRO A 197 -21.90 4.42 6.12
N VAL A 198 -20.65 4.30 6.59
CA VAL A 198 -19.83 3.07 6.51
C VAL A 198 -19.43 2.66 7.92
N GLU A 199 -19.66 1.41 8.28
CA GLU A 199 -19.23 0.86 9.56
C GLU A 199 -17.77 0.40 9.47
N LEU A 200 -16.93 0.87 10.39
CA LEU A 200 -15.58 0.36 10.59
C LEU A 200 -15.58 -0.60 11.78
N PRO A 201 -15.08 -1.83 11.62
CA PRO A 201 -15.06 -2.82 12.69
C PRO A 201 -14.04 -2.45 13.78
N ALA A 202 -13.91 -3.28 14.81
CA ALA A 202 -12.82 -3.19 15.78
C ALA A 202 -11.45 -3.10 15.06
N PRO A 203 -10.47 -2.36 15.60
CA PRO A 203 -10.51 -1.62 16.87
C PRO A 203 -11.16 -0.22 16.77
N PHE A 204 -11.75 0.14 15.63
CA PHE A 204 -12.34 1.46 15.41
C PHE A 204 -13.74 1.56 16.00
N ASP A 205 -14.55 0.50 15.87
CA ASP A 205 -15.94 0.38 16.34
C ASP A 205 -16.73 1.69 16.18
N CYS A 206 -16.67 2.23 14.96
CA CYS A 206 -17.22 3.53 14.64
C CYS A 206 -17.97 3.52 13.31
N VAL A 207 -18.92 4.44 13.22
CA VAL A 207 -19.66 4.70 11.98
C VAL A 207 -19.08 5.96 11.37
N LEU A 208 -18.55 5.85 10.15
CA LEU A 208 -18.11 6.98 9.36
C LEU A 208 -19.29 7.56 8.60
N GLU A 209 -19.75 8.73 9.05
CA GLU A 209 -20.76 9.51 8.35
C GLU A 209 -20.14 10.20 7.12
N THR A 210 -20.79 10.07 5.96
CA THR A 210 -20.29 10.61 4.67
C THR A 210 -21.20 11.69 4.08
N ALA A 211 -22.25 12.10 4.80
CA ALA A 211 -23.21 13.11 4.34
C ALA A 211 -22.60 14.50 4.15
N ASP A 212 -21.58 14.83 4.94
CA ASP A 212 -20.90 16.12 4.89
C ASP A 212 -19.66 16.11 3.97
N PHE A 213 -19.42 15.02 3.23
CA PHE A 213 -18.29 14.99 2.29
C PHE A 213 -18.60 15.90 1.09
N PRO A 214 -17.69 16.84 0.74
CA PRO A 214 -17.86 17.67 -0.44
C PRO A 214 -17.88 16.82 -1.72
N LEU A 215 -18.82 17.16 -2.61
CA LEU A 215 -18.87 16.60 -3.96
C LEU A 215 -17.81 17.28 -4.84
N PRO A 216 -17.15 16.55 -5.74
CA PRO A 216 -16.11 17.08 -6.62
C PRO A 216 -16.62 17.81 -7.87
#